data_AF-A0A9E2Q9E8-F1
#
_entry.id   AF-A0A9E2Q9E8-F1
#
_cell.length_a   1.000
_cell.length_b   1.000
_cell.length_c   1.000
_cell.angle_alpha   90.00
_cell.angle_beta   90.00
_cell.angle_gamma   90.00
#
_symmetry.space_group_name_H-M   'P 1'
#
loop_
_entity.id
_entity.type
_entity.pdbx_description
1 polymer ?
#
loop_
_entity_poly.entity_id
_entity_poly.type
_entity_poly.pdbx_seq_one_letter_code
_entity_poly.pdbx_strand_id
1 'polypeptide(L)'
;MITKWKVFNFKSVRNETELEFAPLTIFAGANSSGKSTLLQSILLVAQTLANKVSSRSVVLNGALAKLGQFDDLKSAESDASQIVIGWTCKPVYDPKVAGMRVAASRRAPTFYGRQRYAISSVSCEISFDTDDSGTQREITQLQPRLFSSVVSSITRDAEGSDRPYSISIRRATTTDTTSKHRWTEATEAGDDILRASMQYEVDLDDASMAEIHEDMVSAKPIGCILRHFLPERIALGVDLVPETTRFIVSTLIGDSPRRMPRRLFVGREGIVPKPVIDCILDIARKMEGSDLRESLENAFSQRPLFDESAVFMETFLDAFGRISSRARMEFHRQIAEYPNLESLVNDAMCKEQGEDLDVILYPSPNSITEACWYTDQFFTNSVRYLGPLRDEPKPLYPLSPTVDPSDVGLKGEHTAAVLELHKNRPIRYIPTSAFIGDEVVPTPTTRTLEAAVVDWLQYLGVAESIQSQDKGKFGHELVVSITGGTRYHDLTHVGVGVSQVLPILVSSLLADPDTTLIFEQPEIHLHPRVQTLLADFFLSMTQLGKQCVLETHSEYLVNRIRFRTAAAATTNPWLEAVRLYFVERDDDGSVFRKVGVNEFGAILDWPDGFFDQNQREAEAILRAAAAKRKKQRGK
;
A
#
# COMPACT_ATOMS: atom_id res chain seq x y z
N MET A 1 5.21 7.02 -2.38
CA MET A 1 4.30 8.13 -2.74
C MET A 1 3.27 7.65 -3.72
N ILE A 2 2.06 8.21 -3.68
CA ILE A 2 1.00 7.96 -4.66
C ILE A 2 1.38 8.68 -5.96
N THR A 3 1.26 7.99 -7.09
CA THR A 3 1.56 8.56 -8.42
C THR A 3 0.36 8.53 -9.34
N LYS A 4 -0.56 7.59 -9.13
CA LYS A 4 -1.83 7.48 -9.84
C LYS A 4 -2.92 7.05 -8.88
N TRP A 5 -4.14 7.52 -9.13
CA TRP A 5 -5.33 7.14 -8.39
C TRP A 5 -6.51 7.01 -9.35
N LYS A 6 -7.21 5.88 -9.30
CA LYS A 6 -8.35 5.52 -10.14
C LYS A 6 -9.57 5.32 -9.26
N VAL A 7 -10.71 5.87 -9.69
CA VAL A 7 -12.00 5.70 -9.02
C VAL A 7 -13.09 5.50 -10.08
N PHE A 8 -14.02 4.59 -9.81
CA PHE A 8 -15.21 4.38 -10.62
C PHE A 8 -16.41 4.11 -9.70
N ASN A 9 -17.57 4.68 -10.07
CA ASN A 9 -18.84 4.48 -9.40
C ASN A 9 -18.83 4.81 -7.89
N PHE A 10 -18.10 5.84 -7.49
CA PHE A 10 -17.89 6.24 -6.09
C PHE A 10 -18.42 7.65 -5.82
N LYS A 11 -19.54 7.73 -5.09
CA LYS A 11 -20.29 8.93 -4.73
C LYS A 11 -20.59 9.76 -5.96
N SER A 12 -19.97 10.93 -6.06
CA SER A 12 -20.15 11.86 -7.17
C SER A 12 -19.39 11.44 -8.44
N VAL A 13 -18.42 10.53 -8.34
CA VAL A 13 -17.60 10.07 -9.47
C VAL A 13 -18.23 8.84 -10.11
N ARG A 14 -19.05 9.04 -11.14
CA ARG A 14 -19.76 7.97 -11.85
C ARG A 14 -18.85 7.20 -12.80
N ASN A 15 -18.17 7.94 -13.68
CA ASN A 15 -17.33 7.39 -14.74
C ASN A 15 -15.93 7.06 -14.25
N GLU A 16 -15.24 6.16 -14.97
CA GLU A 16 -13.87 5.79 -14.63
C GLU A 16 -12.97 7.01 -14.73
N THR A 17 -12.37 7.39 -13.61
CA THR A 17 -11.54 8.58 -13.49
C THR A 17 -10.18 8.19 -12.95
N GLU A 18 -9.14 8.29 -13.79
CA GLU A 18 -7.74 8.08 -13.40
C GLU A 18 -7.00 9.43 -13.35
N LEU A 19 -6.35 9.71 -12.22
CA LEU A 19 -5.65 10.96 -11.95
C LEU A 19 -4.19 10.71 -11.62
N GLU A 20 -3.32 11.50 -12.22
CA GLU A 20 -1.90 11.52 -11.87
C GLU A 20 -1.65 12.42 -10.66
N PHE A 21 -0.81 11.96 -9.74
CA PHE A 21 -0.41 12.68 -8.55
C PHE A 21 1.04 13.17 -8.68
N ALA A 22 1.27 14.41 -8.25
CA ALA A 22 2.58 15.02 -8.12
C ALA A 22 2.97 15.14 -6.63
N PRO A 23 4.22 15.49 -6.31
CA PRO A 23 4.62 15.86 -4.94
C PRO A 23 3.68 16.88 -4.28
N LEU A 24 3.16 17.86 -5.02
CA LEU A 24 2.06 18.72 -4.58
C LEU A 24 0.88 18.56 -5.55
N THR A 25 -0.19 17.92 -5.08
CA THR A 25 -1.43 17.74 -5.85
C THR A 25 -2.54 18.56 -5.21
N ILE A 26 -3.22 19.39 -5.99
CA ILE A 26 -4.23 20.33 -5.51
C ILE A 26 -5.55 20.09 -6.24
N PHE A 27 -6.62 19.87 -5.48
CA PHE A 27 -7.99 19.83 -5.95
C PHE A 27 -8.68 21.15 -5.59
N ALA A 28 -9.13 21.89 -6.59
CA ALA A 28 -9.82 23.15 -6.45
C ALA A 28 -11.14 23.11 -7.22
N GLY A 29 -12.14 23.90 -6.80
CA GLY A 29 -13.48 23.81 -7.38
C GLY A 29 -14.58 24.32 -6.46
N ALA A 30 -15.77 24.51 -7.01
CA ALA A 30 -16.93 25.00 -6.25
C ALA A 30 -17.32 24.06 -5.10
N ASN A 31 -18.11 24.56 -4.14
CA ASN A 31 -18.66 23.71 -3.08
C ASN A 31 -19.53 22.60 -3.68
N SER A 32 -19.49 21.40 -3.08
CA SER A 32 -20.26 20.24 -3.53
C SER A 32 -19.93 19.74 -4.95
N SER A 33 -18.77 20.09 -5.49
CA SER A 33 -18.30 19.60 -6.80
C SER A 33 -17.68 18.21 -6.77
N GLY A 34 -17.50 17.59 -5.60
CA GLY A 34 -16.92 16.23 -5.46
C GLY A 34 -15.44 16.17 -5.09
N LYS A 35 -14.79 17.29 -4.77
CA LYS A 35 -13.36 17.32 -4.35
C LYS A 35 -13.04 16.32 -3.22
N SER A 36 -13.83 16.32 -2.16
CA SER A 36 -13.62 15.41 -1.01
C SER A 36 -13.90 13.95 -1.35
N THR A 37 -14.65 13.66 -2.43
CA THR A 37 -14.93 12.29 -2.86
C THR A 37 -13.65 11.53 -3.17
N LEU A 38 -12.69 12.17 -3.85
CA LEU A 38 -11.41 11.53 -4.15
C LEU A 38 -10.59 11.29 -2.87
N LEU A 39 -10.49 12.28 -1.98
CA LEU A 39 -9.77 12.14 -0.71
C LEU A 39 -10.38 11.02 0.15
N GLN A 40 -11.70 10.97 0.22
CA GLN A 40 -12.44 9.92 0.94
C GLN A 40 -12.16 8.52 0.41
N SER A 41 -11.92 8.35 -0.90
CA SER A 41 -11.50 7.04 -1.44
C SER A 41 -10.10 6.62 -0.97
N ILE A 42 -9.17 7.57 -0.82
CA ILE A 42 -7.84 7.31 -0.24
C ILE A 42 -7.97 6.97 1.25
N LEU A 43 -8.79 7.73 2.00
CA LEU A 43 -9.04 7.47 3.41
C LEU A 43 -9.73 6.13 3.65
N LEU A 44 -10.61 5.69 2.75
CA LEU A 44 -11.24 4.37 2.79
C LEU A 44 -10.18 3.25 2.73
N VAL A 45 -9.23 3.35 1.80
CA VAL A 45 -8.13 2.38 1.68
C VAL A 45 -7.26 2.41 2.94
N ALA A 46 -6.88 3.61 3.41
CA ALA A 46 -6.05 3.78 4.59
C ALA A 46 -6.69 3.20 5.85
N GLN A 47 -7.97 3.51 6.12
CA GLN A 47 -8.66 3.00 7.31
C GLN A 47 -8.98 1.51 7.23
N THR A 48 -9.12 0.96 6.01
CA THR A 48 -9.32 -0.47 5.81
C THR A 48 -8.06 -1.22 6.22
N LEU A 49 -6.89 -0.84 5.68
CA LEU A 49 -5.62 -1.50 5.98
C LEU A 49 -5.15 -1.30 7.43
N ALA A 50 -5.46 -0.14 8.03
CA ALA A 50 -5.18 0.12 9.44
C ALA A 50 -6.12 -0.62 10.42
N ASN A 51 -7.19 -1.25 9.93
CA ASN A 51 -8.14 -1.95 10.78
C ASN A 51 -7.56 -3.27 11.32
N LYS A 52 -7.80 -3.56 12.60
CA LYS A 52 -7.31 -4.80 13.23
C LYS A 52 -8.07 -6.05 12.77
N VAL A 53 -9.30 -5.90 12.29
CA VAL A 53 -10.16 -7.00 11.84
C VAL A 53 -9.90 -7.25 10.36
N SER A 54 -8.97 -8.15 10.06
CA SER A 54 -8.52 -8.49 8.70
C SER A 54 -9.58 -9.17 7.83
N SER A 55 -10.61 -9.78 8.42
CA SER A 55 -11.66 -10.48 7.66
C SER A 55 -12.61 -9.55 6.90
N ARG A 56 -12.60 -8.25 7.21
CA ARG A 56 -13.41 -7.27 6.48
C ARG A 56 -12.67 -6.79 5.25
N SER A 57 -13.24 -7.05 4.07
CA SER A 57 -12.68 -6.63 2.79
C SER A 57 -12.48 -5.13 2.70
N VAL A 58 -13.52 -4.36 3.07
CA VAL A 58 -13.50 -2.90 3.06
C VAL A 58 -14.19 -2.37 4.32
N VAL A 59 -13.62 -1.34 4.93
CA VAL A 59 -14.17 -0.70 6.14
C VAL A 59 -14.75 0.65 5.77
N LEU A 60 -16.07 0.74 5.60
CA LEU A 60 -16.75 1.98 5.19
C LEU A 60 -16.75 3.06 6.28
N ASN A 61 -16.87 2.65 7.54
CA ASN A 61 -17.02 3.53 8.68
C ASN A 61 -15.91 3.28 9.69
N GLY A 62 -14.94 4.18 9.73
CA GLY A 62 -13.76 4.12 10.59
C GLY A 62 -13.46 5.46 11.27
N ALA A 63 -12.23 5.59 11.76
CA ALA A 63 -11.76 6.83 12.36
C ALA A 63 -11.54 7.93 11.29
N LEU A 64 -10.91 7.60 10.16
CA LEU A 64 -10.56 8.57 9.12
C LEU A 64 -11.79 9.09 8.38
N ALA A 65 -12.72 8.20 8.02
CA ALA A 65 -13.92 8.54 7.27
C ALA A 65 -15.14 7.72 7.74
N LYS A 66 -16.29 8.38 7.78
CA LYS A 66 -17.60 7.76 8.00
C LYS A 66 -18.41 7.92 6.73
N LEU A 67 -18.46 6.87 5.93
CA LEU A 67 -18.99 6.91 4.57
C LEU A 67 -20.45 6.46 4.47
N GLY A 68 -21.03 5.92 5.53
CA GLY A 68 -22.42 5.45 5.55
C GLY A 68 -22.53 4.01 5.05
N GLN A 69 -23.56 3.74 4.26
CA GLN A 69 -23.82 2.44 3.63
C GLN A 69 -23.21 2.37 2.24
N PHE A 70 -23.12 1.16 1.68
CA PHE A 70 -22.66 0.96 0.31
C PHE A 70 -23.51 1.73 -0.71
N ASP A 71 -24.83 1.79 -0.52
CA ASP A 71 -25.72 2.57 -1.39
C ASP A 71 -25.45 4.09 -1.32
N ASP A 72 -24.90 4.61 -0.21
CA ASP A 72 -24.46 6.02 -0.11
C ASP A 72 -23.15 6.28 -0.88
N LEU A 73 -22.40 5.22 -1.17
CA LEU A 73 -21.12 5.23 -1.87
C LEU A 73 -21.27 4.94 -3.35
N LYS A 74 -22.26 4.15 -3.77
CA LYS A 74 -22.51 3.89 -5.18
C LYS A 74 -23.04 5.18 -5.83
N SER A 75 -22.56 5.51 -7.03
CA SER A 75 -23.08 6.67 -7.75
C SER A 75 -24.55 6.50 -8.10
N ALA A 76 -25.34 7.55 -7.89
CA ALA A 76 -26.74 7.57 -8.26
C ALA A 76 -26.90 7.23 -9.75
N GLU A 77 -27.90 6.44 -10.09
CA GLU A 77 -28.25 6.07 -11.47
C GLU A 77 -27.15 5.29 -12.23
N SER A 78 -26.17 4.71 -11.51
CA SER A 78 -25.19 3.80 -12.11
C SER A 78 -25.76 2.38 -12.24
N ASP A 79 -25.72 1.85 -13.47
CA ASP A 79 -26.10 0.46 -13.77
C ASP A 79 -25.07 -0.56 -13.23
N ALA A 80 -23.85 -0.12 -12.93
CA ALA A 80 -22.82 -0.97 -12.35
C ALA A 80 -23.11 -1.25 -10.87
N SER A 81 -23.04 -2.51 -10.45
CA SER A 81 -23.18 -2.91 -9.05
C SER A 81 -21.91 -2.67 -8.22
N GLN A 82 -20.77 -2.51 -8.88
CA GLN A 82 -19.45 -2.49 -8.24
C GLN A 82 -18.88 -1.08 -8.14
N ILE A 83 -18.15 -0.84 -7.06
CA ILE A 83 -17.26 0.30 -6.90
C ILE A 83 -15.84 -0.19 -7.18
N VAL A 84 -15.05 0.58 -7.93
CA VAL A 84 -13.63 0.26 -8.20
C VAL A 84 -12.75 1.40 -7.70
N ILE A 85 -11.69 1.03 -6.98
CA ILE A 85 -10.64 1.95 -6.52
C ILE A 85 -9.29 1.34 -6.88
N GLY A 86 -8.49 2.06 -7.65
CA GLY A 86 -7.14 1.65 -8.03
C GLY A 86 -6.10 2.72 -7.70
N TRP A 87 -4.86 2.31 -7.49
CA TRP A 87 -3.77 3.23 -7.23
C TRP A 87 -2.43 2.65 -7.65
N THR A 88 -1.48 3.55 -7.94
CA THR A 88 -0.08 3.21 -8.15
C THR A 88 0.78 4.03 -7.22
N CYS A 89 1.63 3.36 -6.45
CA CYS A 89 2.61 3.95 -5.57
C CYS A 89 4.02 3.65 -6.06
N LYS A 90 4.90 4.65 -5.98
CA LYS A 90 6.35 4.47 -6.18
C LYS A 90 7.07 4.69 -4.85
N PRO A 91 7.87 3.71 -4.38
CA PRO A 91 8.79 3.93 -3.28
C PRO A 91 9.80 5.00 -3.68
N VAL A 92 10.06 5.98 -2.82
CA VAL A 92 11.18 6.89 -3.06
C VAL A 92 12.42 6.17 -2.55
N TYR A 93 13.37 5.93 -3.43
CA TYR A 93 14.61 5.27 -3.06
C TYR A 93 15.59 6.31 -2.54
N ASP A 94 15.72 6.43 -1.22
CA ASP A 94 16.89 7.08 -0.61
C ASP A 94 17.89 6.01 -0.15
N PRO A 95 19.02 5.82 -0.84
CA PRO A 95 20.05 4.86 -0.44
C PRO A 95 20.64 5.15 0.94
N LYS A 96 20.50 6.38 1.48
CA LYS A 96 20.94 6.75 2.84
C LYS A 96 19.93 6.34 3.93
N VAL A 97 18.65 6.18 3.60
CA VAL A 97 17.57 5.84 4.56
C VAL A 97 17.26 4.33 4.56
N ALA A 98 17.57 3.62 3.48
CA ALA A 98 17.35 2.18 3.34
C ALA A 98 18.05 1.31 4.42
N GLY A 99 19.09 1.83 5.07
CA GLY A 99 19.77 1.17 6.20
C GLY A 99 19.03 1.24 7.54
N MET A 100 18.14 2.21 7.74
CA MET A 100 17.45 2.45 9.03
C MET A 100 16.08 1.78 9.14
N ARG A 101 15.34 1.61 8.03
CA ARG A 101 13.98 1.02 8.08
C ARG A 101 13.96 -0.45 8.52
N VAL A 102 15.06 -1.20 8.36
CA VAL A 102 15.16 -2.60 8.78
C VAL A 102 15.24 -2.77 10.30
N ALA A 103 15.72 -1.76 11.04
CA ALA A 103 15.93 -1.87 12.48
C ALA A 103 14.68 -1.56 13.33
N ALA A 104 13.74 -0.78 12.80
CA ALA A 104 12.57 -0.31 13.55
C ALA A 104 11.29 -1.16 13.38
N SER A 105 11.18 -1.93 12.29
CA SER A 105 10.06 -2.87 12.09
C SER A 105 10.46 -4.27 12.58
N ARG A 106 10.12 -4.60 13.82
CA ARG A 106 10.28 -5.96 14.39
C ARG A 106 9.37 -7.02 13.74
N ARG A 107 8.79 -6.75 12.57
CA ARG A 107 7.92 -7.65 11.79
C ARG A 107 8.14 -7.55 10.27
N ALA A 108 9.33 -7.15 9.81
CA ALA A 108 9.69 -7.49 8.44
C ALA A 108 9.80 -9.02 8.36
N PRO A 109 9.11 -9.71 7.43
CA PRO A 109 9.34 -11.13 7.22
C PRO A 109 10.83 -11.32 6.94
N THR A 110 11.50 -12.14 7.74
CA THR A 110 12.91 -12.49 7.56
C THR A 110 13.04 -13.41 6.35
N PHE A 111 12.97 -12.84 5.15
CA PHE A 111 13.38 -13.51 3.94
C PHE A 111 14.91 -13.62 3.95
N TYR A 112 15.42 -14.81 4.25
CA TYR A 112 16.84 -15.13 4.13
C TYR A 112 17.21 -15.16 2.64
N GLY A 113 17.83 -14.08 2.15
CA GLY A 113 18.33 -13.96 0.78
C GLY A 113 19.23 -12.74 0.63
N ARG A 114 20.23 -12.83 -0.26
CA ARG A 114 21.12 -11.71 -0.63
C ARG A 114 20.27 -10.59 -1.25
N GLN A 115 20.43 -9.37 -0.75
CA GLN A 115 20.03 -8.08 -1.32
C GLN A 115 19.00 -8.06 -2.48
N ARG A 116 17.78 -7.63 -2.12
CA ARG A 116 17.00 -6.52 -2.71
C ARG A 116 16.53 -6.67 -4.18
N TYR A 117 15.30 -7.15 -4.36
CA TYR A 117 14.43 -6.54 -5.37
C TYR A 117 14.10 -5.13 -4.89
N ALA A 118 14.59 -4.11 -5.60
CA ALA A 118 14.11 -2.75 -5.36
C ALA A 118 12.76 -2.65 -6.07
N ILE A 119 11.65 -2.77 -5.33
CA ILE A 119 10.33 -2.43 -5.86
C ILE A 119 10.42 -1.02 -6.43
N SER A 120 10.19 -0.88 -7.74
CA SER A 120 10.17 0.39 -8.43
C SER A 120 8.77 0.99 -8.45
N SER A 121 7.74 0.13 -8.51
CA SER A 121 6.33 0.52 -8.36
C SER A 121 5.46 -0.62 -7.86
N VAL A 122 4.41 -0.27 -7.13
CA VAL A 122 3.31 -1.16 -6.74
C VAL A 122 2.02 -0.56 -7.26
N SER A 123 1.18 -1.35 -7.91
CA SER A 123 -0.20 -0.96 -8.21
C SER A 123 -1.17 -1.96 -7.60
N CYS A 124 -2.29 -1.45 -7.12
CA CYS A 124 -3.38 -2.26 -6.59
C CYS A 124 -4.70 -1.72 -7.15
N GLU A 125 -5.61 -2.60 -7.54
CA GLU A 125 -6.98 -2.26 -7.91
C GLU A 125 -7.92 -3.19 -7.15
N ILE A 126 -8.90 -2.60 -6.46
CA ILE A 126 -9.91 -3.34 -5.72
C ILE A 126 -11.28 -2.99 -6.27
N SER A 127 -12.16 -3.98 -6.33
CA SER A 127 -13.57 -3.77 -6.57
C SER A 127 -14.41 -4.52 -5.56
N PHE A 128 -15.51 -3.90 -5.13
CA PHE A 128 -16.38 -4.44 -4.10
C PHE A 128 -17.84 -4.08 -4.38
N ASP A 129 -18.72 -4.94 -3.89
CA ASP A 129 -20.17 -4.86 -4.10
C ASP A 129 -20.94 -5.38 -2.86
N THR A 130 -22.27 -5.39 -2.99
CA THR A 130 -23.19 -5.99 -2.02
C THR A 130 -24.05 -7.05 -2.67
N ASP A 131 -24.53 -8.01 -1.88
CA ASP A 131 -25.57 -8.94 -2.31
C ASP A 131 -26.93 -8.24 -2.25
N ASP A 132 -27.54 -8.01 -3.41
CA ASP A 132 -28.79 -7.23 -3.52
C ASP A 132 -30.05 -8.01 -3.09
N SER A 133 -29.99 -9.33 -2.95
CA SER A 133 -31.18 -10.20 -2.88
C SER A 133 -31.30 -11.12 -1.65
N GLY A 134 -30.62 -10.83 -0.54
CA GLY A 134 -30.56 -11.72 0.63
C GLY A 134 -31.15 -11.17 1.94
N THR A 135 -31.41 -12.06 2.91
CA THR A 135 -31.78 -11.73 4.31
C THR A 135 -30.68 -10.97 5.06
N GLN A 136 -29.44 -10.97 4.54
CA GLN A 136 -28.28 -10.28 5.10
C GLN A 136 -27.99 -8.92 4.45
N ARG A 137 -28.90 -8.37 3.62
CA ARG A 137 -28.68 -7.12 2.87
C ARG A 137 -28.20 -5.96 3.75
N GLU A 138 -28.81 -5.79 4.92
CA GLU A 138 -28.43 -4.73 5.87
C GLU A 138 -26.98 -4.87 6.36
N ILE A 139 -26.49 -6.11 6.52
CA ILE A 139 -25.12 -6.39 6.95
C ILE A 139 -24.15 -6.09 5.82
N THR A 140 -24.44 -6.54 4.59
CA THR A 140 -23.58 -6.31 3.43
C THR A 140 -23.50 -4.84 3.05
N GLN A 141 -24.56 -4.07 3.28
CA GLN A 141 -24.57 -2.62 3.10
C GLN A 141 -23.58 -1.89 4.05
N LEU A 142 -23.29 -2.46 5.22
CA LEU A 142 -22.28 -1.95 6.15
C LEU A 142 -20.90 -2.63 5.99
N GLN A 143 -20.88 -3.83 5.43
CA GLN A 143 -19.70 -4.67 5.22
C GLN A 143 -19.72 -5.22 3.79
N PRO A 144 -19.34 -4.39 2.80
CA PRO A 144 -19.26 -4.83 1.41
C PRO A 144 -18.30 -6.00 1.25
N ARG A 145 -18.57 -6.83 0.26
CA ARG A 145 -17.74 -7.99 -0.07
C ARG A 145 -16.80 -7.64 -1.19
N LEU A 146 -15.58 -8.18 -1.13
CA LEU A 146 -14.67 -8.07 -2.25
C LEU A 146 -15.28 -8.78 -3.48
N PHE A 147 -15.26 -8.09 -4.61
CA PHE A 147 -15.56 -8.68 -5.92
C PHE A 147 -14.25 -9.10 -6.60
N SER A 148 -13.26 -8.21 -6.66
CA SER A 148 -11.91 -8.54 -7.13
C SER A 148 -10.83 -7.69 -6.49
N SER A 149 -9.60 -8.19 -6.50
CA SER A 149 -8.38 -7.48 -6.09
C SER A 149 -7.25 -7.88 -7.02
N VAL A 150 -6.60 -6.90 -7.63
CA VAL A 150 -5.44 -7.08 -8.50
C VAL A 150 -4.27 -6.37 -7.84
N VAL A 151 -3.20 -7.11 -7.53
CA VAL A 151 -1.95 -6.55 -7.02
C VAL A 151 -0.88 -6.80 -8.05
N SER A 152 -0.17 -5.74 -8.45
CA SER A 152 0.95 -5.82 -9.36
C SER A 152 2.16 -5.08 -8.80
N SER A 153 3.34 -5.57 -9.09
CA SER A 153 4.59 -4.92 -8.75
C SER A 153 5.56 -4.96 -9.92
N ILE A 154 6.38 -3.92 -10.00
CA ILE A 154 7.53 -3.90 -10.89
C ILE A 154 8.75 -3.91 -9.98
N THR A 155 9.60 -4.91 -10.14
CA THR A 155 10.86 -5.00 -9.42
C THR A 155 12.02 -4.79 -10.39
N ARG A 156 13.02 -4.05 -9.95
CA ARG A 156 14.26 -3.88 -10.71
C ARG A 156 15.26 -4.94 -10.29
N ASP A 157 15.73 -5.73 -11.25
CA ASP A 157 16.75 -6.74 -11.00
C ASP A 157 18.16 -6.12 -10.87
N ALA A 158 19.14 -6.94 -10.51
CA ALA A 158 20.53 -6.51 -10.32
C ALA A 158 21.18 -6.00 -11.61
N GLU A 159 20.63 -6.36 -12.77
CA GLU A 159 21.08 -5.92 -14.10
C GLU A 159 20.40 -4.62 -14.54
N GLY A 160 19.42 -4.13 -13.75
CA GLY A 160 18.70 -2.89 -14.00
C GLY A 160 17.45 -3.05 -14.87
N SER A 161 17.06 -4.28 -15.22
CA SER A 161 15.84 -4.57 -15.96
C SER A 161 14.64 -4.59 -15.03
N ASP A 162 13.54 -4.00 -15.49
CA ASP A 162 12.27 -3.97 -14.77
C ASP A 162 11.47 -5.24 -15.12
N ARG A 163 11.07 -6.01 -14.10
CA ARG A 163 10.26 -7.24 -14.24
C ARG A 163 8.89 -7.04 -13.59
N PRO A 164 7.79 -7.24 -14.33
CA PRO A 164 6.45 -7.15 -13.77
C PRO A 164 6.04 -8.48 -13.11
N TYR A 165 5.30 -8.38 -12.01
CA TYR A 165 4.64 -9.48 -11.32
C TYR A 165 3.21 -9.06 -11.03
N SER A 166 2.25 -9.98 -11.11
CA SER A 166 0.85 -9.72 -10.82
C SER A 166 0.11 -10.93 -10.28
N ILE A 167 -0.79 -10.67 -9.34
CA ILE A 167 -1.80 -11.59 -8.86
C ILE A 167 -3.17 -10.95 -9.04
N SER A 168 -4.11 -11.69 -9.61
CA SER A 168 -5.50 -11.31 -9.75
C SER A 168 -6.36 -12.25 -8.92
N ILE A 169 -7.24 -11.69 -8.11
CA ILE A 169 -8.10 -12.42 -7.20
C ILE A 169 -9.53 -12.00 -7.50
N ARG A 170 -10.42 -12.95 -7.71
CA ARG A 170 -11.83 -12.68 -8.02
C ARG A 170 -12.73 -13.57 -7.19
N ARG A 171 -13.89 -13.07 -6.74
CA ARG A 171 -14.90 -13.90 -6.09
C ARG A 171 -15.40 -14.96 -7.08
N ALA A 172 -15.34 -16.22 -6.66
CA ALA A 172 -15.70 -17.38 -7.49
C ALA A 172 -17.19 -17.35 -7.87
N THR A 173 -17.49 -17.75 -9.10
CA THR A 173 -18.85 -17.91 -9.60
C THR A 173 -19.33 -19.36 -9.51
N THR A 174 -20.61 -19.62 -9.78
CA THR A 174 -21.23 -20.95 -9.65
C THR A 174 -20.63 -21.99 -10.60
N THR A 175 -20.11 -21.56 -11.75
CA THR A 175 -19.38 -22.44 -12.68
C THR A 175 -18.03 -22.86 -12.11
N ASP A 176 -17.35 -21.97 -11.41
CA ASP A 176 -16.00 -22.18 -10.89
C ASP A 176 -15.99 -23.15 -9.71
N THR A 177 -17.07 -23.19 -8.93
CA THR A 177 -17.24 -24.19 -7.87
C THR A 177 -17.21 -25.63 -8.38
N THR A 178 -17.51 -25.89 -9.65
CA THR A 178 -17.43 -27.25 -10.21
C THR A 178 -15.99 -27.69 -10.49
N SER A 179 -15.10 -26.79 -10.94
CA SER A 179 -13.67 -27.11 -11.11
C SER A 179 -12.96 -27.29 -9.77
N LYS A 180 -13.47 -26.65 -8.71
CA LYS A 180 -12.97 -26.76 -7.33
C LYS A 180 -13.53 -27.95 -6.54
N HIS A 181 -14.54 -28.65 -7.06
CA HIS A 181 -15.24 -29.72 -6.35
C HIS A 181 -14.28 -30.82 -5.88
N ARG A 182 -13.40 -31.28 -6.78
CA ARG A 182 -12.41 -32.33 -6.47
C ARG A 182 -11.45 -31.96 -5.33
N TRP A 183 -11.11 -30.68 -5.20
CA TRP A 183 -10.25 -30.16 -4.13
C TRP A 183 -11.00 -29.97 -2.82
N THR A 184 -12.29 -29.63 -2.92
CA THR A 184 -13.19 -29.47 -1.77
C THR A 184 -13.47 -30.80 -1.08
N GLU A 185 -13.55 -31.89 -1.84
CA GLU A 185 -13.66 -33.25 -1.31
C GLU A 185 -12.35 -33.76 -0.69
N ALA A 186 -11.20 -33.33 -1.23
CA ALA A 186 -9.88 -33.66 -0.70
C ALA A 186 -9.54 -32.93 0.61
N THR A 187 -10.25 -31.83 0.94
CA THR A 187 -10.00 -31.09 2.17
C THR A 187 -10.61 -31.81 3.37
N GLU A 188 -9.87 -31.94 4.48
CA GLU A 188 -10.40 -32.57 5.70
C GLU A 188 -11.71 -31.91 6.18
N ALA A 189 -12.65 -32.74 6.63
CA ALA A 189 -13.94 -32.28 7.12
C ALA A 189 -13.78 -31.46 8.42
N GLY A 190 -13.65 -30.14 8.29
CA GLY A 190 -13.55 -29.23 9.44
C GLY A 190 -12.60 -28.04 9.27
N ASP A 191 -11.81 -27.97 8.20
CA ASP A 191 -10.93 -26.81 7.96
C ASP A 191 -11.72 -25.64 7.33
N ASP A 192 -12.40 -24.89 8.19
CA ASP A 192 -13.18 -23.71 7.80
C ASP A 192 -12.33 -22.60 7.14
N ILE A 193 -11.03 -22.56 7.45
CA ILE A 193 -10.10 -21.57 6.88
C ILE A 193 -9.84 -21.90 5.41
N LEU A 194 -9.54 -23.17 5.10
CA LEU A 194 -9.37 -23.62 3.72
C LEU A 194 -10.65 -23.43 2.90
N ARG A 195 -11.81 -23.74 3.47
CA ARG A 195 -13.10 -23.49 2.79
C ARG A 195 -13.35 -22.01 2.50
N ALA A 196 -13.03 -21.12 3.44
CA ALA A 196 -13.13 -19.69 3.22
C ALA A 196 -12.20 -19.22 2.08
N SER A 197 -11.00 -19.81 1.95
CA SER A 197 -10.06 -19.46 0.89
C SER A 197 -10.57 -19.78 -0.53
N MET A 198 -11.36 -20.84 -0.68
CA MET A 198 -11.88 -21.30 -1.98
C MET A 198 -13.00 -20.41 -2.55
N GLN A 199 -13.51 -19.46 -1.76
CA GLN A 199 -14.47 -18.45 -2.22
C GLN A 199 -13.89 -17.51 -3.28
N TYR A 200 -12.56 -17.49 -3.44
CA TYR A 200 -11.86 -16.67 -4.42
C TYR A 200 -11.12 -17.54 -5.43
N GLU A 201 -11.13 -17.14 -6.68
CA GLU A 201 -10.21 -17.60 -7.71
C GLU A 201 -8.95 -16.75 -7.70
N VAL A 202 -7.83 -17.36 -8.08
CA VAL A 202 -6.53 -16.71 -8.12
C VAL A 202 -5.88 -17.01 -9.45
N ASP A 203 -5.46 -15.96 -10.13
CA ASP A 203 -4.66 -16.01 -11.34
C ASP A 203 -3.32 -15.30 -11.07
N LEU A 204 -2.24 -15.92 -11.53
CA LEU A 204 -0.87 -15.49 -11.27
C LEU A 204 -0.14 -15.40 -12.61
N ASP A 205 0.75 -14.41 -12.74
CA ASP A 205 1.62 -14.34 -13.91
C ASP A 205 2.59 -15.53 -13.98
N ASP A 206 3.11 -15.79 -15.19
CA ASP A 206 3.99 -16.93 -15.45
C ASP A 206 5.26 -16.94 -14.58
N ALA A 207 5.82 -15.77 -14.24
CA ALA A 207 7.02 -15.70 -13.41
C ALA A 207 6.70 -16.02 -11.94
N SER A 208 5.58 -15.51 -11.44
CA SER A 208 5.06 -15.87 -10.11
C SER A 208 4.68 -17.35 -10.00
N MET A 209 4.10 -17.93 -11.05
CA MET A 209 3.81 -19.37 -11.11
C MET A 209 5.09 -20.20 -11.18
N ALA A 210 6.10 -19.75 -11.94
CA ALA A 210 7.41 -20.41 -12.00
C ALA A 210 8.08 -20.47 -10.61
N GLU A 211 8.00 -19.41 -9.81
CA GLU A 211 8.49 -19.40 -8.42
C GLU A 211 7.80 -20.47 -7.56
N ILE A 212 6.48 -20.67 -7.72
CA ILE A 212 5.75 -21.73 -7.02
C ILE A 212 6.17 -23.12 -7.54
N HIS A 213 6.36 -23.27 -8.85
CA HIS A 213 6.76 -24.53 -9.48
C HIS A 213 8.20 -24.95 -9.18
N GLU A 214 9.06 -24.01 -8.77
CA GLU A 214 10.37 -24.35 -8.18
C GLU A 214 10.20 -25.25 -6.95
N ASP A 215 9.22 -24.95 -6.09
CA ASP A 215 8.91 -25.71 -4.89
C ASP A 215 7.98 -26.90 -5.13
N MET A 216 6.93 -26.74 -5.95
CA MET A 216 5.88 -27.73 -6.19
C MET A 216 5.40 -27.71 -7.64
N VAL A 217 5.74 -28.72 -8.44
CA VAL A 217 5.53 -28.74 -9.90
C VAL A 217 4.05 -28.84 -10.27
N SER A 218 3.29 -29.65 -9.55
CA SER A 218 1.88 -29.92 -9.82
C SER A 218 0.94 -28.83 -9.28
N ALA A 219 1.48 -27.87 -8.52
CA ALA A 219 0.69 -26.89 -7.80
C ALA A 219 -0.16 -26.02 -8.72
N LYS A 220 -1.43 -25.89 -8.35
CA LYS A 220 -2.40 -25.02 -9.00
C LYS A 220 -3.05 -24.08 -7.99
N PRO A 221 -3.11 -22.77 -8.25
CA PRO A 221 -3.85 -21.85 -7.39
C PRO A 221 -5.35 -22.16 -7.46
N ILE A 222 -5.96 -22.43 -6.30
CA ILE A 222 -7.40 -22.76 -6.21
C ILE A 222 -8.17 -21.83 -5.26
N GLY A 223 -7.45 -21.04 -4.45
CA GLY A 223 -8.04 -20.14 -3.47
C GLY A 223 -7.06 -19.13 -2.92
N CYS A 224 -7.58 -18.16 -2.15
CA CYS A 224 -6.76 -17.19 -1.44
C CYS A 224 -7.34 -16.85 -0.08
N ILE A 225 -6.48 -16.78 0.93
CA ILE A 225 -6.77 -16.11 2.19
C ILE A 225 -6.36 -14.66 2.05
N LEU A 226 -7.31 -13.77 2.28
CA LEU A 226 -7.12 -12.34 2.19
C LEU A 226 -6.96 -11.72 3.57
N ARG A 227 -6.07 -10.73 3.65
CA ARG A 227 -6.07 -9.71 4.70
C ARG A 227 -6.68 -8.44 4.11
N HIS A 228 -7.93 -8.16 4.50
CA HIS A 228 -8.79 -7.19 3.84
C HIS A 228 -9.02 -7.55 2.36
N PHE A 229 -8.29 -6.89 1.48
CA PHE A 229 -8.28 -7.13 0.04
C PHE A 229 -6.91 -7.57 -0.49
N LEU A 230 -5.89 -7.64 0.37
CA LEU A 230 -4.55 -8.06 -0.03
C LEU A 230 -4.39 -9.58 0.16
N PRO A 231 -3.73 -10.29 -0.78
CA PRO A 231 -3.42 -11.71 -0.61
C PRO A 231 -2.45 -11.93 0.55
N GLU A 232 -2.86 -12.72 1.53
CA GLU A 232 -2.01 -13.15 2.63
C GLU A 232 -1.40 -14.53 2.37
N ARG A 233 -2.22 -15.47 1.89
CA ARG A 233 -1.80 -16.82 1.50
C ARG A 233 -2.60 -17.30 0.30
N ILE A 234 -1.97 -18.14 -0.50
CA ILE A 234 -2.60 -18.80 -1.65
C ILE A 234 -2.89 -20.25 -1.25
N ALA A 235 -4.11 -20.70 -1.49
CA ALA A 235 -4.44 -22.13 -1.39
C ALA A 235 -4.07 -22.78 -2.71
N LEU A 236 -3.13 -23.73 -2.65
CA LEU A 236 -2.66 -24.49 -3.79
C LEU A 236 -3.26 -25.90 -3.72
N GLY A 237 -3.93 -26.31 -4.79
CA GLY A 237 -4.23 -27.71 -5.02
C GLY A 237 -2.99 -28.38 -5.60
N VAL A 238 -2.51 -29.42 -4.93
CA VAL A 238 -1.28 -30.13 -5.27
C VAL A 238 -1.59 -31.61 -5.41
N ASP A 239 -1.00 -32.27 -6.39
CA ASP A 239 -0.97 -33.73 -6.47
C ASP A 239 0.32 -34.21 -5.80
N LEU A 240 0.20 -34.94 -4.70
CA LEU A 240 1.35 -35.38 -3.90
C LEU A 240 2.18 -36.45 -4.62
N VAL A 241 1.62 -37.14 -5.61
CA VAL A 241 2.32 -38.18 -6.38
C VAL A 241 3.53 -37.64 -7.16
N PRO A 242 3.39 -36.63 -8.05
CA PRO A 242 4.53 -36.02 -8.73
C PRO A 242 5.49 -35.32 -7.76
N GLU A 243 5.02 -34.72 -6.65
CA GLU A 243 5.92 -34.10 -5.67
C GLU A 243 6.77 -35.13 -4.92
N THR A 244 6.16 -36.26 -4.52
CA THR A 244 6.87 -37.37 -3.88
C THR A 244 7.85 -38.01 -4.85
N THR A 245 7.47 -38.15 -6.12
CA THR A 245 8.36 -38.62 -7.20
C THR A 245 9.59 -37.71 -7.32
N ARG A 246 9.40 -36.40 -7.46
CA ARG A 246 10.49 -35.42 -7.56
C ARG A 246 11.39 -35.46 -6.33
N PHE A 247 10.82 -35.65 -5.15
CA PHE A 247 11.58 -35.81 -3.92
C PHE A 247 12.44 -37.07 -3.89
N ILE A 248 11.87 -38.21 -4.30
CA ILE A 248 12.61 -39.46 -4.42
C ILE A 248 13.75 -39.28 -5.43
N VAL A 249 13.47 -38.74 -6.62
CA VAL A 249 14.46 -38.51 -7.68
C VAL A 249 15.58 -37.57 -7.24
N SER A 250 15.25 -36.44 -6.60
CA SER A 250 16.26 -35.49 -6.08
C SER A 250 17.13 -36.12 -4.98
N THR A 251 16.54 -36.93 -4.10
CA THR A 251 17.27 -37.74 -3.11
C THR A 251 18.20 -38.75 -3.79
N LEU A 252 17.73 -39.42 -4.84
CA LEU A 252 18.50 -40.39 -5.62
C LEU A 252 19.70 -39.74 -6.31
N ILE A 253 19.54 -38.53 -6.85
CA ILE A 253 20.60 -37.78 -7.55
C ILE A 253 21.58 -37.11 -6.57
N GLY A 254 21.22 -37.02 -5.29
CA GLY A 254 22.05 -36.38 -4.26
C GLY A 254 21.95 -34.86 -4.27
N ASP A 255 21.06 -34.32 -5.09
CA ASP A 255 20.63 -32.94 -5.07
C ASP A 255 19.50 -32.81 -4.06
N SER A 256 19.78 -33.18 -2.80
CA SER A 256 18.78 -33.09 -1.74
C SER A 256 18.27 -31.65 -1.69
N PRO A 257 16.97 -31.41 -1.91
CA PRO A 257 16.43 -30.06 -1.91
C PRO A 257 16.81 -29.42 -0.58
N ARG A 258 17.49 -28.27 -0.63
CA ARG A 258 17.98 -27.57 0.57
C ARG A 258 16.86 -27.31 1.59
N ARG A 259 15.61 -27.31 1.13
CA ARG A 259 14.38 -27.42 1.93
C ARG A 259 13.32 -28.12 1.09
N MET A 260 12.95 -29.36 1.43
CA MET A 260 11.54 -29.73 1.30
C MET A 260 10.76 -28.76 2.21
N PRO A 261 9.58 -28.24 1.82
CA PRO A 261 8.64 -27.76 2.80
C PRO A 261 8.37 -28.94 3.73
N ARG A 262 9.03 -28.99 4.90
CA ARG A 262 8.75 -30.02 5.92
C ARG A 262 7.23 -30.17 6.14
N ARG A 263 6.50 -29.08 5.91
CA ARG A 263 5.04 -28.94 5.89
C ARG A 263 4.29 -29.91 4.96
N LEU A 264 4.79 -30.28 3.79
CA LEU A 264 4.13 -31.25 2.88
C LEU A 264 3.92 -32.62 3.57
N PHE A 265 4.78 -32.96 4.54
CA PHE A 265 4.73 -34.20 5.29
C PHE A 265 4.48 -33.99 6.80
N VAL A 266 4.13 -32.76 7.25
CA VAL A 266 3.75 -32.57 8.66
C VAL A 266 2.39 -33.23 8.88
N GLY A 267 2.40 -34.39 9.56
CA GLY A 267 1.19 -35.15 9.87
C GLY A 267 0.84 -36.24 8.85
N ARG A 268 1.54 -36.29 7.70
CA ARG A 268 1.44 -37.39 6.73
C ARG A 268 2.76 -38.17 6.71
N GLU A 269 2.72 -39.45 7.07
CA GLU A 269 3.86 -40.34 6.88
C GLU A 269 4.01 -40.55 5.36
N GLY A 270 4.97 -39.88 4.72
CA GLY A 270 5.25 -40.11 3.30
C GLY A 270 5.60 -41.58 3.07
N ILE A 271 4.97 -42.21 2.08
CA ILE A 271 5.15 -43.64 1.78
C ILE A 271 5.83 -43.79 0.43
N VAL A 272 6.83 -44.65 0.35
CA VAL A 272 7.47 -45.10 -0.88
C VAL A 272 6.90 -46.48 -1.24
N PRO A 273 6.09 -46.61 -2.30
CA PRO A 273 5.50 -47.87 -2.73
C PRO A 273 6.56 -48.89 -3.19
N LYS A 274 6.27 -50.18 -3.02
CA LYS A 274 7.18 -51.27 -3.41
C LYS A 274 7.62 -51.25 -4.89
N PRO A 275 6.78 -50.95 -5.89
CA PRO A 275 7.16 -50.81 -7.29
C PRO A 275 8.23 -49.74 -7.52
N VAL A 276 8.25 -48.68 -6.71
CA VAL A 276 9.29 -47.65 -6.77
C VAL A 276 10.62 -48.20 -6.24
N ILE A 277 10.57 -48.94 -5.12
CA ILE A 277 11.76 -49.61 -4.56
C ILE A 277 12.30 -50.64 -5.56
N ASP A 278 11.43 -51.45 -6.16
CA ASP A 278 11.80 -52.45 -7.16
C ASP A 278 12.39 -51.76 -8.42
N CYS A 279 11.81 -50.63 -8.85
CA CYS A 279 12.35 -49.82 -9.94
C CYS A 279 13.77 -49.31 -9.62
N ILE A 280 13.99 -48.78 -8.42
CA ILE A 280 15.30 -48.29 -7.97
C ILE A 280 16.32 -49.43 -7.92
N LEU A 281 15.93 -50.59 -7.39
CA LEU A 281 16.79 -51.78 -7.34
C LEU A 281 17.14 -52.30 -8.75
N ASP A 282 16.18 -52.28 -9.69
CA ASP A 282 16.42 -52.68 -11.08
C ASP A 282 17.34 -51.71 -11.83
N ILE A 283 17.26 -50.41 -11.53
CA ILE A 283 18.22 -49.41 -12.03
C ILE A 283 19.61 -49.69 -11.44
N ALA A 284 19.70 -49.91 -10.12
CA ALA A 284 20.96 -50.20 -9.44
C ALA A 284 21.63 -51.50 -9.94
N ARG A 285 20.85 -52.51 -10.35
CA ARG A 285 21.37 -53.76 -10.96
C ARG A 285 22.07 -53.54 -12.30
N LYS A 286 21.73 -52.46 -13.02
CA LYS A 286 22.30 -52.12 -14.34
C LYS A 286 23.52 -51.19 -14.25
N MET A 287 23.85 -50.72 -13.05
CA MET A 287 24.96 -49.81 -12.76
C MET A 287 26.29 -50.56 -12.53
N GLU A 288 27.42 -49.93 -12.82
CA GLU A 288 28.75 -50.51 -12.65
C GLU A 288 29.26 -50.30 -11.21
N GLY A 289 29.49 -51.39 -10.46
CA GLY A 289 30.07 -51.36 -9.11
C GLY A 289 29.44 -52.37 -8.15
N SER A 290 30.18 -53.41 -7.75
CA SER A 290 29.66 -54.52 -6.92
C SER A 290 29.25 -54.09 -5.50
N ASP A 291 30.03 -53.22 -4.86
CA ASP A 291 29.77 -52.74 -3.48
C ASP A 291 28.49 -51.91 -3.37
N LEU A 292 28.12 -51.23 -4.46
CA LEU A 292 26.95 -50.37 -4.51
C LEU A 292 25.65 -51.19 -4.44
N ARG A 293 25.60 -52.22 -5.30
CA ARG A 293 24.45 -53.12 -5.43
C ARG A 293 24.15 -53.82 -4.12
N GLU A 294 25.17 -54.42 -3.51
CA GLU A 294 25.02 -55.14 -2.24
C GLU A 294 24.61 -54.20 -1.09
N SER A 295 25.12 -52.97 -1.08
CA SER A 295 24.74 -51.96 -0.08
C SER A 295 23.28 -51.51 -0.21
N LEU A 296 22.80 -51.27 -1.44
CA LEU A 296 21.40 -50.89 -1.70
C LEU A 296 20.43 -52.05 -1.43
N GLU A 297 20.75 -53.26 -1.90
CA GLU A 297 19.96 -54.46 -1.63
C GLU A 297 19.88 -54.72 -0.11
N ASN A 298 20.99 -54.63 0.64
CA ASN A 298 20.98 -54.76 2.10
C ASN A 298 20.20 -53.64 2.80
N ALA A 299 20.28 -52.41 2.31
CA ALA A 299 19.59 -51.26 2.90
C ALA A 299 18.06 -51.38 2.77
N PHE A 300 17.57 -51.89 1.63
CA PHE A 300 16.13 -52.10 1.38
C PHE A 300 15.59 -53.48 1.83
N SER A 301 16.47 -54.43 2.18
CA SER A 301 16.08 -55.75 2.69
C SER A 301 15.68 -55.75 4.17
N GLN A 302 16.12 -54.76 4.96
CA GLN A 302 15.73 -54.60 6.36
C GLN A 302 14.34 -53.96 6.51
N ARG A 303 13.32 -54.58 5.92
CA ARG A 303 11.94 -54.07 5.92
C ARG A 303 11.34 -54.06 7.35
N PRO A 304 10.44 -53.11 7.67
CA PRO A 304 9.67 -53.16 8.90
C PRO A 304 8.82 -54.43 9.00
N LEU A 305 8.60 -54.95 10.21
CA LEU A 305 7.92 -56.23 10.47
C LEU A 305 6.42 -56.27 10.11
N PHE A 306 5.81 -55.14 9.73
CA PHE A 306 4.34 -54.98 9.76
C PHE A 306 3.67 -54.55 8.44
N ASP A 307 4.41 -54.24 7.37
CA ASP A 307 3.80 -54.05 6.04
C ASP A 307 4.80 -54.38 4.91
N GLU A 308 4.45 -55.30 4.01
CA GLU A 308 5.30 -55.73 2.89
C GLU A 308 5.13 -54.87 1.63
N SER A 309 4.12 -53.99 1.60
CA SER A 309 3.66 -53.26 0.42
C SER A 309 4.33 -51.90 0.22
N ALA A 310 4.87 -51.27 1.27
CA ALA A 310 5.51 -49.97 1.17
C ALA A 310 6.49 -49.67 2.32
N VAL A 311 7.32 -48.64 2.16
CA VAL A 311 8.31 -48.21 3.17
C VAL A 311 8.13 -46.72 3.47
N PHE A 312 8.22 -46.33 4.74
CA PHE A 312 8.17 -44.91 5.11
C PHE A 312 9.34 -44.12 4.53
N MET A 313 9.07 -42.88 4.15
CA MET A 313 10.05 -41.98 3.54
C MET A 313 11.29 -41.78 4.44
N GLU A 314 11.10 -41.73 5.76
CA GLU A 314 12.20 -41.64 6.74
C GLU A 314 13.07 -42.92 6.72
N THR A 315 12.46 -44.09 6.65
CA THR A 315 13.18 -45.37 6.53
C THR A 315 13.93 -45.47 5.20
N PHE A 316 13.36 -44.94 4.11
CA PHE A 316 14.03 -44.84 2.82
C PHE A 316 15.25 -43.92 2.87
N LEU A 317 15.14 -42.76 3.52
CA LEU A 317 16.24 -41.82 3.70
C LEU A 317 17.36 -42.43 4.59
N ASP A 318 16.98 -43.12 5.66
CA ASP A 318 17.92 -43.84 6.53
C ASP A 318 18.66 -44.96 5.79
N ALA A 319 17.94 -45.72 4.95
CA ALA A 319 18.52 -46.75 4.11
C ALA A 319 19.61 -46.16 3.19
N PHE A 320 19.35 -45.04 2.54
CA PHE A 320 20.34 -44.29 1.76
C PHE A 320 21.50 -43.75 2.62
N GLY A 321 21.18 -43.30 3.83
CA GLY A 321 22.13 -42.82 4.84
C GLY A 321 23.13 -43.87 5.32
N ARG A 322 22.80 -45.16 5.25
CA ARG A 322 23.67 -46.29 5.65
C ARG A 322 24.71 -46.68 4.60
N ILE A 323 24.54 -46.27 3.35
CA ILE A 323 25.49 -46.54 2.26
C ILE A 323 26.79 -45.74 2.50
N SER A 324 27.95 -46.35 2.25
CA SER A 324 29.24 -45.66 2.42
C SER A 324 29.33 -44.40 1.54
N SER A 325 30.02 -43.35 2.01
CA SER A 325 30.10 -42.07 1.27
C SER A 325 30.65 -42.23 -0.16
N ARG A 326 31.60 -43.16 -0.35
CA ARG A 326 32.20 -43.46 -1.66
C ARG A 326 31.19 -44.12 -2.60
N ALA A 327 30.47 -45.12 -2.11
CA ALA A 327 29.43 -45.80 -2.88
C ALA A 327 28.29 -44.83 -3.23
N ARG A 328 27.86 -44.00 -2.27
CA ARG A 328 26.79 -43.01 -2.47
C ARG A 328 27.15 -41.97 -3.55
N MET A 329 28.39 -41.44 -3.54
CA MET A 329 28.84 -40.51 -4.58
C MET A 329 28.85 -41.13 -5.98
N GLU A 330 29.30 -42.39 -6.08
CA GLU A 330 29.31 -43.13 -7.35
C GLU A 330 27.89 -43.35 -7.89
N PHE A 331 26.96 -43.71 -7.01
CA PHE A 331 25.53 -43.84 -7.35
C PHE A 331 24.94 -42.53 -7.87
N HIS A 332 25.11 -41.44 -7.12
CA HIS A 332 24.60 -40.13 -7.51
C HIS A 332 25.09 -39.72 -8.90
N ARG A 333 26.36 -40.00 -9.22
CA ARG A 333 26.91 -39.74 -10.56
C ARG A 333 26.22 -40.57 -11.65
N GLN A 334 26.12 -41.88 -11.47
CA GLN A 334 25.53 -42.77 -12.49
C GLN A 334 24.03 -42.56 -12.65
N ILE A 335 23.30 -42.27 -11.56
CA ILE A 335 21.84 -42.11 -11.60
C ILE A 335 21.42 -40.75 -12.16
N ALA A 336 22.24 -39.71 -11.98
CA ALA A 336 22.02 -38.40 -12.61
C ALA A 336 22.03 -38.47 -14.15
N GLU A 337 22.81 -39.39 -14.72
CA GLU A 337 22.92 -39.61 -16.18
C GLU A 337 21.90 -40.63 -16.70
N TYR A 338 21.08 -41.23 -15.82
CA TYR A 338 20.15 -42.28 -16.23
C TYR A 338 18.95 -41.68 -17.00
N PRO A 339 18.69 -42.15 -18.24
CA PRO A 339 17.67 -41.55 -19.09
C PRO A 339 16.26 -41.77 -18.53
N ASN A 340 15.43 -40.72 -18.54
CA ASN A 340 14.02 -40.73 -18.15
C ASN A 340 13.76 -41.23 -16.71
N LEU A 341 14.72 -41.06 -15.78
CA LEU A 341 14.57 -41.48 -14.39
C LEU A 341 13.28 -40.97 -13.74
N GLU A 342 12.95 -39.69 -13.92
CA GLU A 342 11.75 -39.07 -13.35
C GLU A 342 10.47 -39.72 -13.88
N SER A 343 10.38 -39.95 -15.20
CA SER A 343 9.24 -40.64 -15.80
C SER A 343 9.08 -42.08 -15.29
N LEU A 344 10.18 -42.81 -15.10
CA LEU A 344 10.14 -44.20 -14.62
C LEU A 344 9.65 -44.29 -13.18
N VAL A 345 10.14 -43.41 -12.31
CA VAL A 345 9.70 -43.35 -10.91
C VAL A 345 8.24 -42.88 -10.83
N ASN A 346 7.85 -41.89 -11.64
CA ASN A 346 6.47 -41.42 -11.70
C ASN A 346 5.51 -42.52 -12.16
N ASP A 347 5.86 -43.26 -13.21
CA ASP A 347 5.05 -44.39 -13.71
C ASP A 347 4.91 -45.50 -12.67
N ALA A 348 5.95 -45.72 -11.85
CA ALA A 348 5.92 -46.69 -10.75
C ALA A 348 5.01 -46.20 -9.61
N MET A 349 5.01 -44.91 -9.29
CA MET A 349 4.10 -44.30 -8.30
C MET A 349 2.64 -44.34 -8.76
N CYS A 350 2.35 -43.89 -9.98
CA CYS A 350 0.98 -43.82 -10.52
C CYS A 350 0.29 -45.18 -10.64
N LYS A 351 1.06 -46.26 -10.85
CA LYS A 351 0.52 -47.64 -10.91
C LYS A 351 -0.13 -48.10 -9.61
N GLU A 352 0.26 -47.54 -8.47
CA GLU A 352 -0.21 -48.01 -7.16
C GLU A 352 -1.10 -46.99 -6.43
N GLN A 353 -0.83 -45.69 -6.56
CA GLN A 353 -1.52 -44.66 -5.75
C GLN A 353 -2.48 -43.74 -6.54
N GLY A 354 -2.56 -43.83 -7.87
CA GLY A 354 -3.48 -42.96 -8.65
C GLY A 354 -3.14 -41.47 -8.53
N GLU A 355 -4.13 -40.62 -8.20
CA GLU A 355 -3.94 -39.21 -7.81
C GLU A 355 -4.08 -39.09 -6.27
N ASP A 356 -3.17 -38.37 -5.61
CA ASP A 356 -3.28 -38.04 -4.18
C ASP A 356 -3.37 -36.52 -4.03
N LEU A 357 -4.60 -36.01 -4.05
CA LEU A 357 -4.87 -34.58 -4.05
C LEU A 357 -4.84 -34.02 -2.63
N ASP A 358 -4.17 -32.89 -2.45
CA ASP A 358 -4.18 -32.14 -1.20
C ASP A 358 -4.28 -30.63 -1.45
N VAL A 359 -4.66 -29.88 -0.40
CA VAL A 359 -4.74 -28.42 -0.44
C VAL A 359 -3.81 -27.82 0.60
N ILE A 360 -2.87 -27.00 0.13
CA ILE A 360 -1.81 -26.44 0.96
C ILE A 360 -1.90 -24.93 0.96
N LEU A 361 -1.84 -24.32 2.15
CA LEU A 361 -1.69 -22.88 2.31
C LEU A 361 -0.23 -22.47 2.12
N TYR A 362 0.05 -21.84 0.99
CA TYR A 362 1.37 -21.40 0.57
C TYR A 362 1.48 -19.86 0.69
N PRO A 363 2.63 -19.30 1.10
CA PRO A 363 2.84 -17.85 1.06
C PRO A 363 2.75 -17.32 -0.38
N SER A 364 2.28 -16.09 -0.56
CA SER A 364 2.31 -15.48 -1.90
C SER A 364 3.77 -15.34 -2.40
N PRO A 365 4.00 -15.37 -3.73
CA PRO A 365 5.31 -15.15 -4.35
C PRO A 365 6.02 -13.92 -3.78
N ASN A 366 7.36 -13.95 -3.72
CA ASN A 366 8.15 -12.94 -2.98
C ASN A 366 7.85 -11.50 -3.43
N SER A 367 7.85 -11.23 -4.74
CA SER A 367 7.55 -9.90 -5.31
C SER A 367 6.15 -9.39 -4.95
N ILE A 368 5.17 -10.30 -4.84
CA ILE A 368 3.79 -9.98 -4.45
C ILE A 368 3.70 -9.74 -2.95
N THR A 369 4.36 -10.57 -2.15
CA THR A 369 4.41 -10.42 -0.69
C THR A 369 5.05 -9.08 -0.29
N GLU A 370 6.15 -8.71 -0.93
CA GLU A 370 6.80 -7.40 -0.69
C GLU A 370 5.90 -6.23 -1.11
N ALA A 371 5.15 -6.37 -2.22
CA ALA A 371 4.20 -5.35 -2.68
C ALA A 371 3.02 -5.16 -1.72
N CYS A 372 2.47 -6.26 -1.20
CA CYS A 372 1.41 -6.24 -0.20
C CYS A 372 1.91 -5.61 1.11
N TRP A 373 3.13 -5.98 1.55
CA TRP A 373 3.75 -5.40 2.73
C TRP A 373 3.99 -3.89 2.56
N TYR A 374 4.53 -3.45 1.41
CA TYR A 374 4.72 -2.04 1.12
C TYR A 374 3.40 -1.28 1.16
N THR A 375 2.35 -1.82 0.54
CA THR A 375 1.01 -1.20 0.51
C THR A 375 0.44 -1.06 1.91
N ASP A 376 0.43 -2.13 2.71
CA ASP A 376 -0.03 -2.13 4.10
C ASP A 376 0.72 -1.09 4.94
N GLN A 377 2.05 -1.07 4.87
CA GLN A 377 2.88 -0.13 5.64
C GLN A 377 2.69 1.32 5.18
N PHE A 378 2.62 1.56 3.87
CA PHE A 378 2.46 2.89 3.31
C PHE A 378 1.14 3.53 3.78
N PHE A 379 0.03 2.83 3.65
CA PHE A 379 -1.28 3.37 4.03
C PHE A 379 -1.48 3.44 5.55
N THR A 380 -0.87 2.55 6.32
CA THR A 380 -1.01 2.55 7.78
C THR A 380 -0.12 3.61 8.45
N ASN A 381 1.10 3.83 7.96
CA ASN A 381 2.10 4.65 8.65
C ASN A 381 2.52 5.92 7.90
N SER A 382 2.42 5.93 6.56
CA SER A 382 2.94 7.01 5.71
C SER A 382 1.85 7.88 5.10
N VAL A 383 0.57 7.53 5.24
CA VAL A 383 -0.55 8.41 4.89
C VAL A 383 -1.03 9.11 6.16
N ARG A 384 -0.92 10.43 6.19
CA ARG A 384 -1.41 11.26 7.29
C ARG A 384 -2.51 12.17 6.78
N TYR A 385 -3.58 12.31 7.55
CA TYR A 385 -4.74 13.09 7.17
C TYR A 385 -5.11 14.08 8.25
N LEU A 386 -5.46 15.28 7.83
CA LEU A 386 -5.96 16.34 8.68
C LEU A 386 -7.17 16.97 7.97
N GLY A 387 -8.35 16.89 8.61
CA GLY A 387 -9.63 17.23 7.99
C GLY A 387 -9.85 18.73 7.77
N PRO A 388 -11.07 19.23 7.56
CA PRO A 388 -11.30 20.67 7.39
C PRO A 388 -11.52 21.39 8.73
N LEU A 389 -12.24 20.75 9.66
CA LEU A 389 -12.58 21.34 10.95
C LEU A 389 -11.50 21.03 11.99
N ARG A 390 -10.68 22.02 12.31
CA ARG A 390 -9.66 21.92 13.37
C ARG A 390 -10.30 21.99 14.75
N ASP A 391 -9.62 21.41 15.74
CA ASP A 391 -10.05 21.46 17.13
C ASP A 391 -10.01 22.90 17.64
N GLU A 392 -11.01 23.27 18.45
CA GLU A 392 -11.10 24.63 18.97
C GLU A 392 -9.97 24.90 19.98
N PRO A 393 -9.46 26.14 20.06
CA PRO A 393 -8.46 26.51 21.05
C PRO A 393 -8.93 26.20 22.47
N LYS A 394 -8.13 25.44 23.21
CA LYS A 394 -8.40 25.09 24.62
C LYS A 394 -7.28 25.61 25.52
N PRO A 395 -7.56 25.96 26.78
CA PRO A 395 -6.51 26.27 27.76
C PRO A 395 -5.60 25.06 28.01
N LEU A 396 -6.19 23.87 28.04
CA LEU A 396 -5.51 22.60 28.24
C LEU A 396 -5.93 21.61 27.17
N TYR A 397 -4.96 20.97 26.55
CA TYR A 397 -5.14 19.95 25.53
C TYR A 397 -5.02 18.56 26.13
N PRO A 398 -5.81 17.59 25.65
CA PRO A 398 -5.80 16.24 26.17
C PRO A 398 -4.43 15.57 25.96
N LEU A 399 -4.10 14.62 26.84
CA LEU A 399 -3.00 13.67 26.60
C LEU A 399 -3.29 12.88 25.33
N SER A 400 -2.27 12.57 24.53
CA SER A 400 -2.48 11.75 23.33
C SER A 400 -2.75 10.30 23.74
N PRO A 401 -3.95 9.74 23.44
CA PRO A 401 -4.23 8.32 23.64
C PRO A 401 -3.74 7.47 22.46
N THR A 402 -3.09 8.07 21.45
CA THR A 402 -2.77 7.43 20.18
C THR A 402 -1.62 6.43 20.31
N VAL A 403 -1.69 5.37 19.49
CA VAL A 403 -0.61 4.38 19.36
C VAL A 403 0.61 4.99 18.70
N ASP A 404 0.40 5.93 17.76
CA ASP A 404 1.48 6.69 17.13
C ASP A 404 1.76 7.98 17.92
N PRO A 405 2.97 8.13 18.50
CA PRO A 405 3.35 9.33 19.26
C PRO A 405 3.56 10.58 18.39
N SER A 406 3.46 10.48 17.07
CA SER A 406 3.60 11.58 16.11
C SER A 406 2.30 11.98 15.42
N ASP A 407 1.18 11.32 15.75
CA ASP A 407 -0.14 11.63 15.23
C ASP A 407 -0.76 12.82 15.98
N VAL A 408 -1.10 13.86 15.22
CA VAL A 408 -1.71 15.09 15.76
C VAL A 408 -3.24 14.97 15.90
N GLY A 409 -3.84 13.88 15.44
CA GLY A 409 -5.29 13.68 15.38
C GLY A 409 -5.92 14.31 14.13
N LEU A 410 -7.16 13.94 13.83
CA LEU A 410 -7.86 14.32 12.59
C LEU A 410 -8.20 15.81 12.53
N LYS A 411 -8.34 16.44 13.69
CA LYS A 411 -8.62 17.85 13.88
C LYS A 411 -7.42 18.61 14.45
N GLY A 412 -6.30 17.93 14.71
CA GLY A 412 -5.16 18.52 15.40
C GLY A 412 -5.30 18.56 16.92
N GLU A 413 -6.24 17.80 17.50
CA GLU A 413 -6.55 17.77 18.94
C GLU A 413 -5.37 17.33 19.83
N HIS A 414 -4.38 16.62 19.25
CA HIS A 414 -3.19 16.14 19.97
C HIS A 414 -1.93 16.96 19.68
N THR A 415 -2.04 18.05 18.91
CA THR A 415 -0.89 18.87 18.49
C THR A 415 -0.03 19.36 19.65
N ALA A 416 -0.64 19.76 20.77
CA ALA A 416 0.06 20.19 21.97
C ALA A 416 0.96 19.08 22.56
N ALA A 417 0.39 17.87 22.69
CA ALA A 417 1.09 16.71 23.23
C ALA A 417 2.24 16.28 22.33
N VAL A 418 1.98 16.24 21.01
CA VAL A 418 2.99 15.88 20.00
C VAL A 418 4.12 16.90 19.96
N LEU A 419 3.79 18.20 20.00
CA LEU A 419 4.81 19.25 20.03
C LEU A 419 5.66 19.14 21.31
N GLU A 420 5.04 18.95 22.48
CA GLU A 420 5.78 18.81 23.74
C GLU A 420 6.72 17.60 23.74
N LEU A 421 6.23 16.46 23.23
CA LEU A 421 6.98 15.22 23.16
C LEU A 421 8.19 15.32 22.20
N HIS A 422 8.04 16.04 21.08
CA HIS A 422 9.05 16.09 20.02
C HIS A 422 9.75 17.44 19.86
N LYS A 423 9.50 18.44 20.72
CA LYS A 423 10.02 19.81 20.55
C LYS A 423 11.53 19.88 20.32
N ASN A 424 12.29 19.02 21.00
CA ASN A 424 13.74 18.94 20.93
C ASN A 424 14.27 17.99 19.84
N ARG A 425 13.38 17.28 19.13
CA ARG A 425 13.79 16.36 18.06
C ARG A 425 14.45 17.16 16.93
N PRO A 426 15.68 16.80 16.51
CA PRO A 426 16.28 17.42 15.34
C PRO A 426 15.53 17.00 14.08
N ILE A 427 15.10 17.97 13.29
CA ILE A 427 14.42 17.74 12.02
C ILE A 427 15.13 18.50 10.90
N ARG A 428 15.10 17.91 9.70
CA ARG A 428 15.56 18.56 8.48
C ARG A 428 14.39 19.32 7.86
N TYR A 429 14.55 20.63 7.69
CA TYR A 429 13.52 21.48 7.09
C TYR A 429 14.16 22.58 6.22
N ILE A 430 13.35 23.25 5.39
CA ILE A 430 13.80 24.40 4.60
C ILE A 430 13.44 25.67 5.39
N PRO A 431 14.43 26.50 5.77
CA PRO A 431 14.18 27.76 6.46
C PRO A 431 13.35 28.73 5.62
N THR A 432 12.58 29.57 6.30
CA THR A 432 11.71 30.55 5.62
C THR A 432 12.49 31.64 4.90
N SER A 433 13.76 31.85 5.26
CA SER A 433 14.68 32.75 4.56
C SER A 433 14.86 32.42 3.07
N ALA A 434 14.68 31.14 2.69
CA ALA A 434 14.70 30.71 1.30
C ALA A 434 13.51 31.22 0.47
N PHE A 435 12.46 31.73 1.12
CA PHE A 435 11.22 32.18 0.48
C PHE A 435 11.01 33.70 0.55
N ILE A 436 11.95 34.47 1.13
CA ILE A 436 11.83 35.94 1.23
C ILE A 436 11.99 36.60 -0.15
N GLY A 437 12.93 36.12 -0.95
CA GLY A 437 13.13 36.58 -2.32
C GLY A 437 12.11 36.01 -3.31
N ASP A 438 12.14 36.50 -4.54
CA ASP A 438 11.31 35.99 -5.64
C ASP A 438 11.75 34.57 -6.02
N GLU A 439 13.05 34.38 -6.24
CA GLU A 439 13.67 33.08 -6.50
C GLU A 439 13.86 32.29 -5.19
N VAL A 440 13.48 31.01 -5.21
CA VAL A 440 13.60 30.11 -4.06
C VAL A 440 14.87 29.26 -4.21
N VAL A 441 15.78 29.41 -3.26
CA VAL A 441 17.01 28.59 -3.17
C VAL A 441 16.88 27.64 -1.98
N PRO A 442 16.32 26.43 -2.17
CA PRO A 442 16.03 25.52 -1.06
C PRO A 442 17.33 24.94 -0.51
N THR A 443 17.78 25.46 0.64
CA THR A 443 18.92 24.92 1.38
C THR A 443 18.41 24.27 2.67
N PRO A 444 18.29 22.93 2.71
CA PRO A 444 17.80 22.25 3.91
C PRO A 444 18.76 22.44 5.08
N THR A 445 18.23 22.74 6.26
CA THR A 445 18.99 22.84 7.50
C THR A 445 18.38 21.93 8.56
N THR A 446 19.17 21.61 9.59
CA THR A 446 18.70 20.80 10.72
C THR A 446 18.58 21.68 11.95
N ARG A 447 17.37 21.78 12.51
CA ARG A 447 17.08 22.46 13.79
C ARG A 447 16.10 21.62 14.61
N THR A 448 15.82 22.03 15.84
CA THR A 448 14.77 21.39 16.64
C THR A 448 13.40 21.62 16.00
N LEU A 449 12.44 20.71 16.24
CA LEU A 449 11.06 20.86 15.77
C LEU A 449 10.47 22.21 16.18
N GLU A 450 10.63 22.59 17.46
CA GLU A 450 10.13 23.87 17.97
C GLU A 450 10.72 25.05 17.20
N ALA A 451 12.03 25.06 16.94
CA ALA A 451 12.68 26.14 16.21
C ALA A 451 12.18 26.26 14.77
N ALA A 452 11.93 25.13 14.09
CA ALA A 452 11.39 25.12 12.74
C ALA A 452 9.91 25.55 12.71
N VAL A 453 9.12 25.13 13.70
CA VAL A 453 7.72 25.58 13.85
C VAL A 453 7.66 27.08 14.09
N VAL A 454 8.51 27.61 14.98
CA VAL A 454 8.61 29.05 15.26
C VAL A 454 9.00 29.83 14.00
N ASP A 455 9.99 29.36 13.24
CA ASP A 455 10.41 29.98 11.98
C ASP A 455 9.23 30.14 11.01
N TRP A 456 8.45 29.07 10.80
CA TRP A 456 7.26 29.11 9.94
C TRP A 456 6.11 29.95 10.51
N LEU A 457 5.86 29.91 11.82
CA LEU A 457 4.83 30.75 12.46
C LEU A 457 5.14 32.24 12.31
N GLN A 458 6.41 32.62 12.42
CA GLN A 458 6.89 33.99 12.20
C GLN A 458 6.72 34.42 10.76
N TYR A 459 7.11 33.56 9.80
CA TYR A 459 6.97 33.84 8.37
C TYR A 459 5.50 34.01 7.96
N LEU A 460 4.62 33.13 8.42
CA LEU A 460 3.18 33.22 8.21
C LEU A 460 2.58 34.46 8.93
N GLY A 461 3.29 34.99 9.93
CA GLY A 461 2.91 36.17 10.71
C GLY A 461 1.72 35.90 11.61
N VAL A 462 1.69 34.72 12.24
CA VAL A 462 0.61 34.27 13.13
C VAL A 462 1.06 34.25 14.59
N ALA A 463 2.35 33.99 14.85
CA ALA A 463 2.95 34.05 16.19
C ALA A 463 4.46 34.33 16.10
N GLU A 464 5.03 35.00 17.12
CA GLU A 464 6.47 35.22 17.26
C GLU A 464 7.18 34.05 17.95
N SER A 465 6.51 33.42 18.91
CA SER A 465 7.02 32.22 19.59
C SER A 465 5.87 31.34 20.07
N ILE A 466 6.20 30.09 20.36
CA ILE A 466 5.30 29.11 20.95
C ILE A 466 6.03 28.39 22.09
N GLN A 467 5.31 28.07 23.15
CA GLN A 467 5.78 27.20 24.21
C GLN A 467 4.71 26.15 24.53
N SER A 468 5.14 24.90 24.62
CA SER A 468 4.34 23.80 25.17
C SER A 468 4.88 23.43 26.55
N GLN A 469 3.97 23.06 27.46
CA GLN A 469 4.31 22.57 28.79
C GLN A 469 3.41 21.40 29.17
N ASP A 470 4.01 20.32 29.68
CA ASP A 470 3.27 19.24 30.31
C ASP A 470 2.79 19.65 31.72
N LYS A 471 1.48 19.58 31.95
CA LYS A 471 0.83 19.83 33.26
C LYS A 471 0.42 18.50 33.94
N GLY A 472 1.02 17.38 33.53
CA GLY A 472 0.76 16.06 34.07
C GLY A 472 -0.67 15.61 33.82
N LYS A 473 -1.43 15.34 34.90
CA LYS A 473 -2.83 14.84 34.79
C LYS A 473 -3.79 15.86 34.16
N PHE A 474 -3.40 17.13 34.07
CA PHE A 474 -4.21 18.19 33.48
C PHE A 474 -4.03 18.30 31.96
N GLY A 475 -3.10 17.55 31.37
CA GLY A 475 -2.79 17.60 29.94
C GLY A 475 -1.69 18.59 29.60
N HIS A 476 -1.71 19.12 28.38
CA HIS A 476 -0.67 20.02 27.87
C HIS A 476 -1.20 21.44 27.72
N GLU A 477 -0.41 22.41 28.18
CA GLU A 477 -0.66 23.83 28.00
C GLU A 477 0.12 24.32 26.77
N LEU A 478 -0.53 25.12 25.92
CA LEU A 478 0.11 25.80 24.80
C LEU A 478 -0.10 27.30 24.94
N VAL A 479 1.01 28.04 24.97
CA VAL A 479 1.02 29.50 25.00
C VAL A 479 1.83 30.07 23.84
N VAL A 480 1.41 31.22 23.34
CA VAL A 480 2.06 31.90 22.20
C VAL A 480 2.28 33.37 22.47
N SER A 481 3.28 33.96 21.82
CA SER A 481 3.46 35.40 21.75
C SER A 481 3.07 35.92 20.36
N ILE A 482 2.43 37.09 20.29
CA ILE A 482 2.00 37.73 19.02
C ILE A 482 2.99 38.84 18.67
N THR A 483 3.08 39.15 17.39
CA THR A 483 3.93 40.22 16.85
C THR A 483 3.80 41.54 17.62
N GLY A 484 4.92 42.02 18.17
CA GLY A 484 5.00 43.27 18.93
C GLY A 484 4.64 43.17 20.42
N GLY A 485 4.39 41.96 20.96
CA GLY A 485 4.10 41.72 22.36
C GLY A 485 5.09 40.74 23.01
N THR A 486 5.62 41.09 24.17
CA THR A 486 6.53 40.22 24.96
C THR A 486 5.81 39.24 25.89
N ARG A 487 4.47 39.32 25.97
CA ARG A 487 3.66 38.48 26.85
C ARG A 487 3.18 37.23 26.12
N TYR A 488 3.26 36.11 26.82
CA TYR A 488 2.63 34.87 26.41
C TYR A 488 1.14 34.91 26.73
N HIS A 489 0.35 34.44 25.77
CA HIS A 489 -1.10 34.34 25.86
C HIS A 489 -1.51 32.90 25.58
N ASP A 490 -2.53 32.43 26.30
CA ASP A 490 -3.18 31.16 25.98
C ASP A 490 -3.75 31.18 24.56
N LEU A 491 -3.82 30.00 23.94
CA LEU A 491 -4.38 29.86 22.60
C LEU A 491 -5.85 30.33 22.50
N THR A 492 -6.58 30.38 23.62
CA THR A 492 -7.95 30.92 23.69
C THR A 492 -8.02 32.43 23.54
N HIS A 493 -6.91 33.14 23.78
CA HIS A 493 -6.84 34.61 23.76
C HIS A 493 -6.16 35.15 22.49
N VAL A 494 -5.59 34.28 21.66
CA VAL A 494 -5.13 34.59 20.30
C VAL A 494 -6.21 34.29 19.27
N GLY A 495 -6.18 34.98 18.13
CA GLY A 495 -7.07 34.67 17.01
C GLY A 495 -6.90 33.23 16.52
N VAL A 496 -7.97 32.66 15.95
CA VAL A 496 -8.07 31.24 15.56
C VAL A 496 -6.96 30.76 14.62
N GLY A 497 -6.27 31.65 13.89
CA GLY A 497 -5.26 31.28 12.90
C GLY A 497 -4.12 30.39 13.41
N VAL A 498 -3.64 30.59 14.65
CA VAL A 498 -2.55 29.76 15.22
C VAL A 498 -3.02 28.30 15.34
N SER A 499 -4.22 28.09 15.91
CA SER A 499 -4.79 26.75 16.11
C SER A 499 -5.05 26.02 14.79
N GLN A 500 -5.31 26.75 13.70
CA GLN A 500 -5.53 26.14 12.39
C GLN A 500 -4.23 25.69 11.72
N VAL A 501 -3.18 26.51 11.82
CA VAL A 501 -1.88 26.30 11.14
C VAL A 501 -0.98 25.33 11.90
N LEU A 502 -0.97 25.39 13.23
CA LEU A 502 -0.02 24.63 14.05
C LEU A 502 -0.07 23.11 13.79
N PRO A 503 -1.24 22.45 13.68
CA PRO A 503 -1.29 21.01 13.39
C PRO A 503 -0.70 20.67 12.00
N ILE A 504 -0.88 21.55 11.02
CA ILE A 504 -0.30 21.41 9.66
C ILE A 504 1.22 21.45 9.75
N LEU A 505 1.77 22.44 10.45
CA LEU A 505 3.22 22.60 10.61
C LEU A 505 3.84 21.41 11.36
N VAL A 506 3.30 21.07 12.53
CA VAL A 506 3.83 19.99 13.38
C VAL A 506 3.79 18.64 12.65
N SER A 507 2.64 18.29 12.06
CA SER A 507 2.48 17.02 11.34
C SER A 507 3.42 16.92 10.14
N SER A 508 3.52 17.99 9.34
CA SER A 508 4.33 18.00 8.12
C SER A 508 5.82 18.04 8.41
N LEU A 509 6.26 18.80 9.44
CA LEU A 509 7.67 18.91 9.81
C LEU A 509 8.19 17.62 10.48
N LEU A 510 7.35 16.93 11.25
CA LEU A 510 7.68 15.63 11.85
C LEU A 510 7.64 14.45 10.87
N ALA A 511 6.89 14.56 9.78
CA ALA A 511 6.78 13.50 8.79
C ALA A 511 8.13 13.14 8.17
N ASP A 512 8.39 11.84 8.02
CA ASP A 512 9.57 11.34 7.31
C ASP A 512 9.44 11.59 5.79
N PRO A 513 10.55 11.57 5.03
CA PRO A 513 10.47 11.46 3.57
C PRO A 513 9.55 10.30 3.15
N ASP A 514 8.84 10.49 2.04
CA ASP A 514 7.88 9.56 1.42
C ASP A 514 6.48 9.57 2.04
N THR A 515 6.29 10.32 3.12
CA THR A 515 4.97 10.52 3.73
C THR A 515 4.07 11.30 2.77
N THR A 516 2.83 10.85 2.65
CA THR A 516 1.74 11.54 1.94
C THR A 516 0.85 12.23 2.96
N LEU A 517 0.88 13.55 2.93
CA LEU A 517 0.14 14.45 3.81
C LEU A 517 -1.11 14.93 3.07
N ILE A 518 -2.29 14.58 3.58
CA ILE A 518 -3.58 14.95 3.00
C ILE A 518 -4.23 16.03 3.87
N PHE A 519 -4.54 17.18 3.26
CA PHE A 519 -5.15 18.31 3.96
C PHE A 519 -6.43 18.75 3.26
N GLU A 520 -7.53 18.74 4.01
CA GLU A 520 -8.79 19.35 3.56
C GLU A 520 -8.87 20.79 4.05
N GLN A 521 -9.15 21.72 3.12
CA GLN A 521 -9.36 23.14 3.37
C GLN A 521 -8.35 23.75 4.37
N PRO A 522 -7.03 23.59 4.15
CA PRO A 522 -6.01 24.08 5.09
C PRO A 522 -6.06 25.60 5.31
N GLU A 523 -6.73 26.34 4.42
CA GLU A 523 -6.93 27.78 4.47
C GLU A 523 -8.09 28.27 5.36
N ILE A 524 -8.95 27.37 5.85
CA ILE A 524 -10.21 27.79 6.49
C ILE A 524 -9.95 28.66 7.72
N HIS A 525 -10.72 29.74 7.86
CA HIS A 525 -10.56 30.75 8.91
C HIS A 525 -9.19 31.47 8.95
N LEU A 526 -8.36 31.35 7.91
CA LEU A 526 -7.10 32.09 7.79
C LEU A 526 -7.26 33.39 7.01
N HIS A 527 -6.51 34.41 7.42
CA HIS A 527 -6.40 35.66 6.66
C HIS A 527 -5.75 35.40 5.28
N PRO A 528 -6.19 36.05 4.18
CA PRO A 528 -5.64 35.85 2.83
C PRO A 528 -4.11 35.86 2.71
N ARG A 529 -3.46 36.77 3.46
CA ARG A 529 -1.98 36.81 3.56
C ARG A 529 -1.40 35.47 4.05
N VAL A 530 -1.97 34.89 5.09
CA VAL A 530 -1.50 33.61 5.67
C VAL A 530 -1.72 32.49 4.67
N GLN A 531 -2.87 32.47 3.98
CA GLN A 531 -3.16 31.49 2.92
C GLN A 531 -2.11 31.54 1.81
N THR A 532 -1.76 32.75 1.35
CA THR A 532 -0.70 32.96 0.34
C THR A 532 0.62 32.34 0.81
N LEU A 533 1.06 32.65 2.04
CA LEU A 533 2.35 32.18 2.56
C LEU A 533 2.35 30.69 2.91
N LEU A 534 1.18 30.10 3.20
CA LEU A 534 1.04 28.67 3.42
C LEU A 534 1.33 27.84 2.16
N ALA A 535 1.15 28.40 0.96
CA ALA A 535 1.59 27.74 -0.28
C ALA A 535 3.10 27.51 -0.30
N ASP A 536 3.90 28.48 0.17
CA ASP A 536 5.35 28.36 0.25
C ASP A 536 5.75 27.22 1.20
N PHE A 537 5.00 27.02 2.28
CA PHE A 537 5.19 25.89 3.20
C PHE A 537 5.00 24.55 2.50
N PHE A 538 3.90 24.38 1.74
CA PHE A 538 3.67 23.13 1.01
C PHE A 538 4.73 22.88 -0.07
N LEU A 539 5.16 23.92 -0.79
CA LEU A 539 6.28 23.82 -1.74
C LEU A 539 7.57 23.35 -1.04
N SER A 540 7.83 23.85 0.18
CA SER A 540 8.99 23.41 0.96
C SER A 540 8.94 21.92 1.33
N MET A 541 7.75 21.35 1.55
CA MET A 541 7.60 19.92 1.85
C MET A 541 7.94 19.05 0.63
N THR A 542 7.57 19.49 -0.58
CA THR A 542 7.89 18.75 -1.82
C THR A 542 9.40 18.61 -2.02
N GLN A 543 10.16 19.65 -1.71
CA GLN A 543 11.63 19.68 -1.81
C GLN A 543 12.32 18.77 -0.78
N LEU A 544 11.60 18.37 0.28
CA LEU A 544 12.06 17.43 1.30
C LEU A 544 11.65 15.98 1.00
N GLY A 545 11.11 15.71 -0.20
CA GLY A 545 10.64 14.38 -0.58
C GLY A 545 9.39 13.97 0.19
N LYS A 546 8.51 14.92 0.52
CA LYS A 546 7.18 14.64 1.09
C LYS A 546 6.12 14.96 0.05
N GLN A 547 5.03 14.20 0.06
CA GLN A 547 3.90 14.44 -0.83
C GLN A 547 2.79 15.17 -0.07
N CYS A 548 2.21 16.20 -0.69
CA CYS A 548 1.08 16.96 -0.18
C CYS A 548 -0.10 16.82 -1.16
N VAL A 549 -1.25 16.41 -0.66
CA VAL A 549 -2.50 16.33 -1.40
C VAL A 549 -3.49 17.28 -0.73
N LEU A 550 -3.87 18.35 -1.42
CA LEU A 550 -4.67 19.43 -0.86
C LEU A 550 -6.04 19.49 -1.54
N GLU A 551 -7.10 19.60 -0.76
CA GLU A 551 -8.37 20.15 -1.23
C GLU A 551 -8.47 21.61 -0.78
N THR A 552 -8.71 22.54 -1.70
CA THR A 552 -8.75 23.97 -1.39
C THR A 552 -9.76 24.75 -2.23
N HIS A 553 -10.27 25.83 -1.65
CA HIS A 553 -11.03 26.90 -2.30
C HIS A 553 -10.27 28.22 -2.34
N SER A 554 -8.98 28.20 -1.96
CA SER A 554 -8.18 29.41 -1.90
C SER A 554 -7.57 29.76 -3.25
N GLU A 555 -8.06 30.83 -3.86
CA GLU A 555 -7.39 31.47 -4.99
C GLU A 555 -5.98 31.97 -4.60
N TYR A 556 -5.77 32.33 -3.33
CA TYR A 556 -4.50 32.84 -2.82
C TYR A 556 -3.40 31.77 -2.83
N LEU A 557 -3.73 30.53 -2.44
CA LEU A 557 -2.81 29.40 -2.54
C LEU A 557 -2.39 29.15 -3.99
N VAL A 558 -3.37 29.07 -4.90
CA VAL A 558 -3.11 28.84 -6.33
C VAL A 558 -2.29 29.98 -6.94
N ASN A 559 -2.65 31.23 -6.66
CA ASN A 559 -1.93 32.40 -7.18
C ASN A 559 -0.49 32.48 -6.66
N ARG A 560 -0.23 32.09 -5.40
CA ARG A 560 1.15 32.03 -4.90
C ARG A 560 1.97 30.99 -5.65
N ILE A 561 1.42 29.81 -5.90
CA ILE A 561 2.11 28.75 -6.63
C ILE A 561 2.41 29.18 -8.06
N ARG A 562 1.44 29.82 -8.73
CA ARG A 562 1.64 30.42 -10.06
C ARG A 562 2.77 31.45 -10.06
N PHE A 563 2.78 32.34 -9.06
CA PHE A 563 3.86 33.31 -8.89
C PHE A 563 5.23 32.62 -8.69
N ARG A 564 5.32 31.61 -7.82
CA ARG A 564 6.57 30.85 -7.60
C ARG A 564 7.04 30.11 -8.84
N THR A 565 6.11 29.63 -9.66
CA THR A 565 6.41 29.02 -10.95
C THR A 565 7.02 30.05 -11.90
N ALA A 566 6.42 31.24 -12.01
CA ALA A 566 6.92 32.32 -12.87
C ALA A 566 8.25 32.94 -12.40
N ALA A 567 8.48 32.98 -11.09
CA ALA A 567 9.67 33.56 -10.47
C ALA A 567 10.85 32.59 -10.38
N ALA A 568 10.67 31.32 -10.75
CA ALA A 568 11.75 30.34 -10.75
C ALA A 568 12.79 30.66 -11.83
N ALA A 569 14.06 30.33 -11.56
CA ALA A 569 15.13 30.43 -12.53
C ALA A 569 14.97 29.40 -13.68
N THR A 570 15.94 29.35 -14.59
CA THR A 570 15.94 28.51 -15.80
C THR A 570 15.59 27.04 -15.53
N THR A 571 15.99 26.49 -14.38
CA THR A 571 15.49 25.20 -13.90
C THR A 571 14.29 25.43 -12.98
N ASN A 572 13.09 25.10 -13.47
CA ASN A 572 11.85 25.28 -12.72
C ASN A 572 11.39 23.98 -12.06
N PRO A 573 11.69 23.75 -10.76
CA PRO A 573 11.33 22.51 -10.08
C PRO A 573 9.82 22.37 -9.88
N TRP A 574 9.04 23.44 -10.04
CA TRP A 574 7.61 23.46 -9.73
C TRP A 574 6.74 22.88 -10.85
N LEU A 575 7.20 22.92 -12.10
CA LEU A 575 6.43 22.45 -13.27
C LEU A 575 6.10 20.95 -13.20
N GLU A 576 7.03 20.13 -12.70
CA GLU A 576 6.81 18.69 -12.51
C GLU A 576 6.30 18.37 -11.09
N ALA A 577 6.67 19.18 -10.10
CA ALA A 577 6.32 18.94 -8.70
C ALA A 577 4.86 19.28 -8.37
N VAL A 578 4.20 20.15 -9.15
CA VAL A 578 2.84 20.62 -8.89
C VAL A 578 1.86 20.10 -9.93
N ARG A 579 0.75 19.51 -9.48
CA ARG A 579 -0.43 19.21 -10.30
C ARG A 579 -1.67 19.88 -9.69
N LEU A 580 -2.46 20.53 -10.54
CA LEU A 580 -3.70 21.20 -10.17
C LEU A 580 -4.85 20.59 -10.97
N TYR A 581 -5.93 20.24 -10.28
CA TYR A 581 -7.18 19.77 -10.85
C TYR A 581 -8.30 20.72 -10.46
N PHE A 582 -9.05 21.18 -11.45
CA PHE A 582 -10.34 21.82 -11.24
C PHE A 582 -11.44 20.76 -11.26
N VAL A 583 -12.22 20.71 -10.20
CA VAL A 583 -13.28 19.72 -10.02
C VAL A 583 -14.62 20.39 -10.29
N GLU A 584 -15.25 19.92 -11.36
CA GLU A 584 -16.52 20.39 -11.88
C GLU A 584 -17.59 19.32 -11.66
N ARG A 585 -18.85 19.72 -11.70
CA ARG A 585 -19.98 18.78 -11.65
C ARG A 585 -20.80 18.95 -12.91
N ASP A 586 -20.85 17.89 -13.70
CA ASP A 586 -21.67 17.74 -14.89
C ASP A 586 -22.93 16.92 -14.56
N ASP A 587 -23.81 16.73 -15.55
CA ASP A 587 -25.02 15.89 -15.45
C ASP A 587 -24.66 14.44 -15.05
N ASP A 588 -23.51 13.93 -15.50
CA ASP A 588 -23.01 12.59 -15.20
C ASP A 588 -22.15 12.48 -13.93
N GLY A 589 -22.05 13.56 -13.14
CA GLY A 589 -21.31 13.58 -11.88
C GLY A 589 -20.04 14.45 -11.94
N SER A 590 -19.08 14.13 -11.07
CA SER A 590 -17.88 14.95 -10.88
C SER A 590 -16.80 14.64 -11.92
N VAL A 591 -16.28 15.71 -12.54
CA VAL A 591 -15.22 15.66 -13.56
C VAL A 591 -14.00 16.40 -13.04
N PHE A 592 -12.82 15.81 -13.22
CA PHE A 592 -11.54 16.36 -12.76
C PHE A 592 -10.72 16.84 -13.95
N ARG A 593 -10.77 18.15 -14.21
CA ARG A 593 -10.03 18.78 -15.31
C ARG A 593 -8.63 19.20 -14.84
N LYS A 594 -7.58 18.67 -15.48
CA LYS A 594 -6.21 19.10 -15.22
C LYS A 594 -6.02 20.56 -15.67
N VAL A 595 -5.50 21.40 -14.78
CA VAL A 595 -5.17 22.81 -15.06
C VAL A 595 -3.65 22.94 -15.14
N GLY A 596 -3.15 23.10 -16.36
CA GLY A 596 -1.71 23.28 -16.61
C GLY A 596 -1.26 24.72 -16.32
N VAL A 597 -0.20 24.86 -15.54
CA VAL A 597 0.52 26.13 -15.33
C VAL A 597 1.81 26.08 -16.16
N ASN A 598 2.02 27.06 -17.05
CA ASN A 598 3.24 27.14 -17.83
C ASN A 598 4.39 27.77 -17.05
N GLU A 599 5.59 27.81 -17.65
CA GLU A 599 6.80 28.39 -17.03
C GLU A 599 6.65 29.86 -16.61
N PHE A 600 5.72 30.60 -17.22
CA PHE A 600 5.41 32.00 -16.90
C PHE A 600 4.30 32.17 -15.86
N GLY A 601 3.82 31.07 -15.24
CA GLY A 601 2.74 31.10 -14.26
C GLY A 601 1.35 31.37 -14.87
N ALA A 602 1.22 31.32 -16.20
CA ALA A 602 -0.05 31.46 -16.89
C ALA A 602 -0.76 30.10 -17.03
N ILE A 603 -2.08 30.14 -16.96
CA ILE A 603 -2.96 29.01 -17.27
C ILE A 603 -3.56 29.30 -18.64
N LEU A 604 -3.26 28.45 -19.62
CA LEU A 604 -3.66 28.64 -21.02
C LEU A 604 -5.17 28.47 -21.19
N ASP A 605 -5.72 27.39 -20.63
CA ASP A 605 -7.14 27.05 -20.71
C ASP A 605 -7.80 27.26 -19.35
N TRP A 606 -8.22 28.50 -19.07
CA TRP A 606 -8.89 28.85 -17.82
C TRP A 606 -10.30 28.24 -17.78
N PRO A 607 -10.61 27.34 -16.83
CA PRO A 607 -11.96 26.80 -16.72
C PRO A 607 -12.95 27.88 -16.22
N ASP A 608 -14.19 27.83 -16.71
CA ASP A 608 -15.23 28.74 -16.24
C ASP A 608 -15.50 28.51 -14.75
N GLY A 609 -15.51 29.59 -13.95
CA GLY A 609 -15.72 29.50 -12.51
C GLY A 609 -14.47 29.13 -11.69
N PHE A 610 -13.31 28.90 -12.33
CA PHE A 610 -12.04 28.65 -11.65
C PHE A 610 -11.43 29.95 -11.11
N PHE A 611 -11.97 30.49 -10.02
CA PHE A 611 -11.46 31.73 -9.39
C PHE A 611 -11.44 32.97 -10.33
N ASP A 612 -12.24 32.96 -11.39
CA ASP A 612 -12.36 34.06 -12.37
C ASP A 612 -13.41 35.12 -11.98
N GLN A 613 -14.23 34.82 -10.97
CA GLN A 613 -15.30 35.71 -10.50
C GLN A 613 -14.79 37.07 -10.07
N ASN A 614 -13.73 37.13 -9.26
CA ASN A 614 -13.14 38.39 -8.79
C ASN A 614 -12.65 39.26 -9.96
N GLN A 615 -12.08 38.65 -11.00
CA GLN A 615 -11.63 39.37 -12.18
C GLN A 615 -12.81 39.87 -13.03
N ARG A 616 -13.84 39.04 -13.22
CA ARG A 616 -15.09 39.42 -13.91
C ARG A 616 -15.81 40.55 -13.18
N GLU A 617 -15.87 40.50 -11.85
CA GLU A 617 -16.46 41.56 -11.02
C GLU A 617 -15.65 42.85 -11.09
N ALA A 618 -14.31 42.78 -10.99
CA ALA A 618 -13.45 43.95 -11.13
C ALA A 618 -13.65 44.63 -12.50
N GLU A 619 -13.72 43.84 -13.58
CA GLU A 619 -14.02 44.35 -14.92
C GLU A 619 -15.42 44.96 -14.99
N ALA A 620 -16.43 44.31 -14.41
CA ALA A 620 -17.80 44.82 -14.37
C ALA A 620 -17.89 46.15 -13.60
N ILE A 621 -17.18 46.29 -12.47
CA ILE A 621 -17.07 47.53 -11.69
C ILE A 621 -16.44 48.64 -12.54
N LEU A 622 -15.34 48.35 -13.24
CA LEU A 622 -14.67 49.32 -14.12
C LEU A 622 -15.59 49.77 -15.26
N ARG A 623 -16.29 48.84 -15.92
CA ARG A 623 -17.27 49.14 -16.97
C ARG A 623 -18.42 49.98 -16.45
N ALA A 624 -18.99 49.63 -15.29
CA ALA A 624 -20.07 50.37 -14.64
C ALA A 624 -19.62 51.80 -14.26
N ALA A 625 -18.43 51.95 -13.70
CA ALA A 625 -17.84 53.24 -13.35
C ALA A 625 -17.61 54.11 -14.61
N ALA A 626 -17.10 53.52 -15.70
CA ALA A 626 -16.91 54.22 -16.97
C ALA A 626 -18.24 54.69 -17.58
N ALA A 627 -19.28 53.84 -17.55
CA ALA A 627 -20.62 54.20 -18.02
C ALA A 627 -21.24 55.34 -17.19
N LYS A 628 -21.08 55.31 -15.87
CA LYS A 628 -21.54 56.38 -14.96
C LYS A 628 -20.84 57.71 -15.26
N ARG A 629 -19.51 57.69 -15.49
CA ARG A 629 -18.74 58.89 -15.87
C ARG A 629 -19.17 59.47 -17.22
N LYS A 630 -19.48 58.62 -18.23
CA LYS A 630 -20.01 59.08 -19.52
C LYS A 630 -21.38 59.78 -19.37
N LYS A 631 -22.29 59.22 -18.57
CA LYS A 631 -23.61 59.83 -18.29
C LYS A 631 -23.52 61.15 -17.52
N GLN A 632 -22.53 61.31 -16.63
CA GLN A 632 -22.30 62.55 -15.89
C GLN A 632 -21.64 63.64 -16.72
N ARG A 633 -20.86 63.30 -17.75
CA ARG A 633 -20.26 64.28 -18.69
C ARG A 633 -21.21 64.74 -19.80
N GLY A 634 -22.32 64.03 -20.00
CA GLY A 634 -23.37 64.37 -20.98
C GLY A 634 -24.55 65.15 -20.39
N LYS A 635 -24.50 65.50 -19.11
CA LYS A 635 -25.33 66.54 -18.45
C LYS A 635 -24.44 67.74 -18.20
#